data_AF-A0AAU7W4Z9-F1
#
_entry.id   AF-A0AAU7W4Z9-F1
#
_cell.length_a   1.000
_cell.length_b   1.000
_cell.length_c   1.000
_cell.angle_alpha   90.00
_cell.angle_beta   90.00
_cell.angle_gamma   90.00
#
_symmetry.space_group_name_H-M   'P 1'
#
loop_
_entity.id
_entity.type
_entity.pdbx_description
1 polymer ?
#
loop_
_entity_poly.entity_id
_entity_poly.type
_entity_poly.pdbx_seq_one_letter_code
_entity_poly.pdbx_strand_id
1 'polypeptide(L)'
;MPEWLITVVVAVIAAAGGWGSAFLQSRAKSRDDRQALIDQLQEERNYADEQRRLEREAFSIELAKEREQIAAERVEYTTRLDRMWADKAASRAHVAQLNDHIWQRKPPPPPEPPAGYIH
;
A
#
# COMPACT_ATOMS: atom_id res chain seq x y z
N MET A 1 34.41 -62.55 50.72
CA MET A 1 34.63 -61.88 49.42
C MET A 1 35.63 -60.75 49.64
N PRO A 2 36.57 -60.48 48.72
CA PRO A 2 37.56 -59.44 48.93
C PRO A 2 36.89 -58.06 49.02
N GLU A 3 37.20 -57.27 50.05
CA GLU A 3 36.61 -55.94 50.29
C GLU A 3 36.86 -54.96 49.13
N TRP A 4 37.98 -55.13 48.41
CA TRP A 4 38.34 -54.29 47.25
C TRP A 4 37.33 -54.40 46.09
N LEU A 5 36.61 -55.52 45.99
CA LEU A 5 35.71 -55.79 44.87
C LEU A 5 34.43 -54.95 44.98
N ILE A 6 33.94 -54.71 46.19
CA ILE A 6 32.78 -53.84 46.46
C ILE A 6 33.15 -52.37 46.17
N THR A 7 34.35 -51.95 46.56
CA THR A 7 34.83 -50.57 46.34
C THR A 7 34.93 -50.23 44.85
N VAL A 8 35.43 -51.18 44.04
CA VAL A 8 35.54 -51.01 42.58
C VAL A 8 34.17 -50.91 41.92
N VAL A 9 33.19 -51.73 42.34
CA VAL A 9 31.83 -51.70 41.77
C VAL A 9 31.11 -50.39 42.07
N VAL A 10 31.22 -49.88 43.31
CA VAL A 10 30.60 -48.60 43.69
C VAL A 10 31.26 -47.43 42.96
N ALA A 11 32.59 -47.45 42.79
CA ALA A 11 33.32 -46.43 42.03
C ALA A 11 32.91 -46.40 40.55
N VAL A 12 32.69 -47.56 39.93
CA VAL A 12 32.26 -47.65 38.53
C VAL A 12 30.82 -47.16 38.36
N ILE A 13 29.91 -47.46 39.28
CA ILE A 13 28.52 -46.99 39.23
C ILE A 13 28.45 -45.46 39.44
N ALA A 14 29.23 -44.93 40.39
CA ALA A 14 29.31 -43.49 40.63
C ALA A 14 29.92 -42.73 39.43
N ALA A 15 30.96 -43.29 38.80
CA ALA A 15 31.57 -42.70 37.60
C ALA A 15 30.65 -42.78 36.37
N ALA A 16 29.87 -43.86 36.23
CA ALA A 16 28.91 -44.03 35.14
C ALA A 16 27.68 -43.11 35.27
N GLY A 17 27.20 -42.85 36.50
CA GLY A 17 26.07 -41.97 36.76
C GLY A 17 26.32 -40.50 36.39
N GLY A 18 27.56 -40.02 36.52
CA GLY A 18 27.93 -38.64 36.20
C GLY A 18 27.96 -38.32 34.70
N TRP A 19 28.25 -39.30 33.84
CA TRP A 19 28.28 -39.11 32.39
C TRP A 19 26.88 -39.02 31.76
N GLY A 20 25.92 -39.80 32.26
CA GLY A 20 24.54 -39.80 31.74
C GLY A 20 23.78 -38.51 32.03
N SER A 21 23.95 -37.94 33.23
CA SER A 21 23.28 -36.70 33.64
C SER A 21 23.81 -35.47 32.88
N ALA A 22 25.13 -35.38 32.67
CA ALA A 22 25.74 -34.32 31.87
C ALA A 22 25.27 -34.34 30.41
N PHE A 23 25.11 -35.53 29.81
CA PHE A 23 24.62 -35.68 28.44
C PHE A 23 23.13 -35.30 28.29
N LEU A 24 22.28 -35.70 29.25
CA LEU A 24 20.87 -35.30 29.27
C LEU A 24 20.71 -33.80 29.46
N GLN A 25 21.51 -33.18 30.34
CA GLN A 25 21.48 -31.74 30.57
C GLN A 25 21.99 -30.94 29.37
N SER A 26 23.00 -31.44 28.66
CA SER A 26 23.47 -30.85 27.39
C SER A 26 22.38 -30.91 26.31
N ARG A 27 21.66 -32.04 26.19
CA ARG A 27 20.54 -32.15 25.25
C ARG A 27 19.35 -31.26 25.63
N ALA A 28 19.03 -31.14 26.91
CA ALA A 28 17.99 -30.23 27.38
C ALA A 28 18.33 -28.78 27.02
N LYS A 29 19.53 -28.30 27.36
CA LYS A 29 20.00 -26.96 26.94
C LYS A 29 19.93 -26.75 25.43
N SER A 30 20.39 -27.73 24.65
CA SER A 30 20.33 -27.61 23.18
C SER A 30 18.92 -27.57 22.62
N ARG A 31 17.92 -28.11 23.33
CA ARG A 31 16.50 -28.01 22.95
C ARG A 31 15.93 -26.65 23.34
N ASP A 32 16.24 -26.18 24.54
CA ASP A 32 15.79 -24.88 25.03
C ASP A 32 16.35 -23.74 24.16
N ASP A 33 17.64 -23.79 23.79
CA ASP A 33 18.27 -22.80 22.90
C ASP A 33 17.63 -22.82 21.51
N ARG A 34 17.30 -24.00 20.98
CA ARG A 34 16.60 -24.12 19.69
C ARG A 34 15.17 -23.60 19.77
N GLN A 35 14.48 -23.86 20.87
CA GLN A 35 13.12 -23.37 21.07
C GLN A 35 13.12 -21.84 21.18
N ALA A 36 14.06 -21.26 21.95
CA ALA A 36 14.23 -19.82 22.05
C ALA A 36 14.52 -19.16 20.69
N LEU A 37 15.37 -19.79 19.86
CA LEU A 37 15.62 -19.31 18.49
C LEU A 37 14.39 -19.41 17.60
N ILE A 38 13.59 -20.48 17.73
CA ILE A 38 12.35 -20.63 16.97
C ILE A 38 11.35 -19.54 17.38
N ASP A 39 11.20 -19.30 18.68
CA ASP A 39 10.27 -18.31 19.21
C ASP A 39 10.70 -16.90 18.76
N GLN A 40 12.00 -16.59 18.82
CA GLN A 40 12.55 -15.33 18.30
C GLN A 40 12.27 -15.16 16.79
N LEU A 41 12.52 -16.19 15.98
CA LEU A 41 12.28 -16.13 14.54
C LEU A 41 10.78 -16.02 14.21
N GLN A 42 9.92 -16.63 15.01
CA GLN A 42 8.48 -16.48 14.88
C GLN A 42 8.03 -15.06 15.22
N GLU A 43 8.58 -14.46 16.28
CA GLU A 43 8.29 -13.08 16.67
C GLU A 43 8.75 -12.08 15.60
N GLU A 44 9.99 -12.21 15.10
CA GLU A 44 10.51 -11.38 14.02
C GLU A 44 9.66 -11.50 12.75
N ARG A 45 9.24 -12.73 12.40
CA ARG A 45 8.36 -12.95 11.24
C ARG A 45 6.99 -12.30 11.45
N ASN A 46 6.38 -12.46 12.61
CA ASN A 46 5.07 -11.90 12.90
C ASN A 46 5.12 -10.36 12.85
N TYR A 47 6.16 -9.76 13.42
CA TYR A 47 6.40 -8.32 13.34
C TYR A 47 6.56 -7.84 11.90
N ALA A 48 7.37 -8.54 11.09
CA ALA A 48 7.58 -8.21 9.69
C ALA A 48 6.32 -8.40 8.83
N ASP A 49 5.48 -9.39 9.13
CA ASP A 49 4.19 -9.60 8.46
C ASP A 49 3.18 -8.50 8.84
N GLU A 50 3.16 -8.07 10.11
CA GLU A 50 2.30 -6.99 10.58
C GLU A 50 2.70 -5.63 9.99
N GLN A 51 3.99 -5.30 9.94
CA GLN A 51 4.47 -4.09 9.27
C GLN A 51 4.04 -4.06 7.79
N ARG A 52 4.26 -5.15 7.07
CA ARG A 52 3.84 -5.26 5.66
C ARG A 52 2.33 -5.12 5.47
N ARG A 53 1.51 -5.58 6.43
CA ARG A 53 0.06 -5.36 6.40
C ARG A 53 -0.27 -3.87 6.55
N LEU A 54 0.31 -3.22 7.57
CA LEU A 54 0.08 -1.80 7.82
C LEU A 54 0.53 -0.91 6.65
N GLU A 55 1.68 -1.21 6.05
CA GLU A 55 2.17 -0.51 4.86
C GLU A 55 1.20 -0.65 3.68
N ARG A 56 0.68 -1.86 3.44
CA ARG A 56 -0.30 -2.10 2.36
C ARG A 56 -1.61 -1.36 2.61
N GLU A 57 -2.09 -1.34 3.86
CA GLU A 57 -3.29 -0.61 4.24
C GLU A 57 -3.08 0.90 4.05
N ALA A 58 -1.98 1.45 4.56
CA ALA A 58 -1.62 2.86 4.39
C ALA A 58 -1.53 3.24 2.90
N PHE A 59 -0.81 2.43 2.11
CA PHE A 59 -0.68 2.62 0.68
C PHE A 59 -2.04 2.56 -0.04
N SER A 60 -2.93 1.64 0.36
CA SER A 60 -4.26 1.54 -0.23
C SER A 60 -5.14 2.76 0.06
N ILE A 61 -5.00 3.35 1.25
CA ILE A 61 -5.72 4.57 1.65
C ILE A 61 -5.20 5.76 0.85
N GLU A 62 -3.89 5.88 0.70
CA GLU A 62 -3.26 6.94 -0.11
C GLU A 62 -3.69 6.85 -1.58
N LEU A 63 -3.62 5.65 -2.16
CA LEU A 63 -4.07 5.41 -3.53
C LEU A 63 -5.56 5.74 -3.73
N ALA A 64 -6.41 5.46 -2.74
CA ALA A 64 -7.82 5.82 -2.80
C ALA A 64 -8.02 7.34 -2.84
N LYS A 65 -7.28 8.09 -2.00
CA LYS A 65 -7.31 9.56 -2.00
C LYS A 65 -6.82 10.15 -3.32
N GLU A 66 -5.71 9.65 -3.86
CA GLU A 66 -5.19 10.11 -5.16
C GLU A 66 -6.20 9.86 -6.28
N ARG A 67 -6.84 8.68 -6.30
CA ARG A 67 -7.87 8.37 -7.30
C ARG A 67 -9.07 9.30 -7.20
N GLU A 68 -9.49 9.65 -5.99
CA GLU A 68 -10.57 10.60 -5.77
C GLU A 68 -10.19 12.00 -6.28
N GLN A 69 -8.98 12.47 -6.01
CA GLN A 69 -8.47 13.74 -6.52
C GLN A 69 -8.41 13.76 -8.04
N ILE A 70 -7.83 12.74 -8.67
CA ILE A 70 -7.76 12.62 -10.13
C ILE A 70 -9.16 12.59 -10.74
N ALA A 71 -10.13 11.91 -10.12
CA ALA A 71 -11.50 11.88 -10.59
C ALA A 71 -12.14 13.27 -10.53
N ALA A 72 -11.96 14.00 -9.43
CA ALA A 72 -12.46 15.36 -9.28
C ALA A 72 -11.84 16.32 -10.31
N GLU A 73 -10.52 16.29 -10.49
CA GLU A 73 -9.81 17.10 -11.47
C GLU A 73 -10.27 16.80 -12.90
N ARG A 74 -10.48 15.52 -13.24
CA ARG A 74 -11.01 15.13 -14.55
C ARG A 74 -12.39 15.71 -14.80
N VAL A 75 -13.29 15.62 -13.84
CA VAL A 75 -14.65 16.18 -13.97
C VAL A 75 -14.62 17.69 -14.14
N GLU A 76 -13.79 18.39 -13.36
CA GLU A 76 -13.65 19.84 -13.51
C GLU A 76 -13.08 20.22 -14.88
N TYR A 77 -12.03 19.52 -15.31
CA TYR A 77 -11.37 19.74 -16.59
C TYR A 77 -12.32 19.48 -17.77
N THR A 78 -13.06 18.38 -17.77
CA THR A 78 -14.04 18.09 -18.82
C THR A 78 -15.15 19.12 -18.84
N THR A 79 -15.67 19.52 -17.67
CA THR A 79 -16.71 20.56 -17.58
C THR A 79 -16.21 21.89 -18.14
N ARG A 80 -14.95 22.25 -17.85
CA ARG A 80 -14.33 23.47 -18.38
C ARG A 80 -14.18 23.41 -19.89
N LEU A 81 -13.74 22.27 -20.43
CA LEU A 81 -13.65 22.07 -21.88
C LEU A 81 -15.01 22.13 -22.55
N ASP A 82 -16.04 21.50 -21.97
CA ASP A 82 -17.39 21.48 -22.54
C ASP A 82 -17.97 22.90 -22.61
N ARG A 83 -17.79 23.73 -21.57
CA ARG A 83 -18.16 25.15 -21.61
C ARG A 83 -17.42 25.89 -22.72
N MET A 84 -16.09 25.75 -22.80
CA MET A 84 -15.29 26.38 -23.84
C MET A 84 -15.74 25.99 -25.25
N TRP A 85 -16.08 24.71 -25.47
CA TRP A 85 -16.56 24.24 -26.77
C TRP A 85 -17.98 24.73 -27.09
N ALA A 86 -18.86 24.80 -26.09
CA ALA A 86 -20.19 25.38 -26.23
C ALA A 86 -20.11 26.86 -26.60
N ASP A 87 -19.27 27.63 -25.90
CA ASP A 87 -19.03 29.05 -26.19
C ASP A 87 -18.48 29.22 -27.61
N LYS A 88 -17.49 28.41 -28.00
CA LYS A 88 -16.92 28.45 -29.35
C LYS A 88 -17.93 28.11 -30.44
N ALA A 89 -18.83 27.17 -30.20
CA ALA A 89 -19.91 26.83 -31.13
C ALA A 89 -20.90 27.98 -31.27
N ALA A 90 -21.30 28.60 -30.15
CA ALA A 90 -22.14 29.79 -30.14
C ALA A 90 -21.48 30.94 -30.90
N SER A 91 -20.17 31.14 -30.73
CA SER A 91 -19.44 32.19 -31.44
C SER A 91 -19.43 31.98 -32.95
N ARG A 92 -19.21 30.74 -33.41
CA ARG A 92 -19.27 30.40 -34.84
C ARG A 92 -20.65 30.66 -35.43
N ALA A 93 -21.72 30.32 -34.70
CA ALA A 93 -23.08 30.57 -35.14
C ALA A 93 -23.36 32.09 -35.27
N HIS A 94 -22.91 32.88 -34.30
CA HIS A 94 -23.06 34.33 -34.34
C HIS A 94 -22.28 34.98 -35.50
N VAL A 95 -21.03 34.58 -35.72
CA VAL A 95 -20.22 35.06 -36.86
C VAL A 95 -20.88 34.70 -38.19
N ALA A 96 -21.47 33.51 -38.31
CA ALA A 96 -22.22 33.13 -39.50
C ALA A 96 -23.44 34.04 -39.72
N GLN A 97 -24.19 34.37 -38.67
CA GLN A 97 -25.33 35.30 -38.74
C GLN A 97 -24.89 36.72 -39.13
N LEU A 98 -23.77 37.21 -38.58
CA LEU A 98 -23.21 38.51 -38.95
C LEU A 98 -22.81 38.55 -40.43
N ASN A 99 -22.11 37.52 -40.89
CA ASN A 99 -21.72 37.40 -42.31
C ASN A 99 -22.95 37.41 -43.23
N ASP A 100 -24.00 36.68 -42.87
CA ASP A 100 -25.25 36.64 -43.64
C ASP A 100 -25.97 38.01 -43.64
N HIS A 101 -26.03 38.69 -42.49
CA HIS A 101 -26.59 40.03 -42.37
C HIS A 101 -25.87 41.06 -43.26
N ILE A 102 -24.52 41.02 -43.26
CA ILE A 102 -23.67 41.88 -44.10
C ILE A 102 -23.91 41.57 -45.58
N TRP A 103 -23.93 40.28 -45.95
CA TRP A 103 -24.12 39.87 -47.34
C TRP A 103 -25.48 40.28 -47.89
N GLN A 104 -26.54 40.18 -47.07
CA GLN A 104 -27.89 40.60 -47.42
C GLN A 104 -28.13 42.11 -47.33
N ARG A 105 -27.12 42.90 -46.90
CA ARG A 105 -27.20 44.37 -46.73
C ARG A 105 -28.40 44.80 -45.89
N LYS A 106 -28.74 44.02 -44.85
CA LYS A 106 -29.83 44.36 -43.93
C LYS A 106 -29.48 45.67 -43.20
N PRO A 107 -30.49 46.52 -42.89
CA PRO A 107 -30.25 47.72 -42.10
C PRO A 107 -29.89 47.37 -40.66
N PRO A 108 -29.08 48.19 -39.97
CA PRO A 108 -28.70 47.98 -38.57
C PRO A 108 -29.91 48.06 -37.62
N PRO A 109 -29.85 47.44 -36.42
CA PRO A 109 -28.67 46.87 -35.78
C PRO A 109 -28.32 45.43 -36.23
N PRO A 110 -27.03 45.03 -36.10
CA PRO A 110 -26.62 43.66 -36.35
C PRO A 110 -27.31 42.68 -35.37
N PRO A 111 -27.35 41.37 -35.70
CA PRO A 111 -27.80 40.36 -34.74
C PRO A 111 -27.02 40.47 -33.43
N GLU A 112 -27.70 40.27 -32.31
CA GLU A 112 -27.08 40.34 -30.98
C GLU A 112 -26.20 39.11 -30.72
N PRO A 113 -25.11 39.27 -29.95
CA PRO A 113 -24.28 38.14 -29.55
C PRO A 113 -25.04 37.21 -28.58
N PRO A 114 -24.80 35.89 -28.63
CA PRO A 114 -25.39 34.96 -27.67
C PRO A 114 -24.90 35.24 -26.24
N ALA A 115 -25.72 34.91 -25.24
CA ALA A 115 -25.36 35.09 -23.83
C ALA A 115 -24.06 34.32 -23.50
N GLY A 116 -23.07 35.02 -22.91
CA GLY A 116 -21.75 34.45 -22.59
C GLY A 116 -20.70 34.58 -23.70
N TYR A 117 -20.99 35.28 -24.80
CA TYR A 117 -20.03 35.56 -25.86
C TYR A 117 -18.84 36.38 -25.33
N ILE A 118 -17.63 35.84 -25.46
CA ILE A 118 -16.38 36.55 -25.13
C ILE A 118 -15.93 37.31 -26.38
N HIS A 119 -15.89 38.64 -26.28
CA HIS A 119 -15.45 39.55 -27.36
C HIS A 119 -13.93 39.59 -27.50
#